data_AF-A0A858Q4N6-F1
#
_entry.id   AF-A0A858Q4N6-F1
#
_cell.length_a   1.000
_cell.length_b   1.000
_cell.length_c   1.000
_cell.angle_alpha   90.00
_cell.angle_beta   90.00
_cell.angle_gamma   90.00
#
_symmetry.space_group_name_H-M   'P 1'
#
loop_
_entity.id
_entity.type
_entity.pdbx_description
1 polymer ?
#
loop_
_entity_poly.entity_id
_entity_poly.type
_entity_poly.pdbx_seq_one_letter_code
_entity_poly.pdbx_strand_id
1 'polypeptide(L)'
;MTRNHPPKHSLRVVIKEFHMPPIRDGVILGRESPIGCEAFRRALELLVVTPFEHIELEDEVVADILVRRAILRRLSRDCLTAFVLDRIKPLMGPEEILHLDLHAELLIEEETL
;
A
#
# COMPACT_ATOMS: atom_id res chain seq x y z
N MET A 1 24.01 -52.23 30.11
CA MET A 1 23.86 -50.78 29.87
C MET A 1 24.20 -50.50 28.41
N THR A 2 23.24 -49.98 27.65
CA THR A 2 23.20 -49.85 26.19
C THR A 2 23.68 -48.47 25.71
N ARG A 3 24.30 -48.37 24.52
CA ARG A 3 24.45 -47.07 23.82
C ARG A 3 24.12 -47.22 22.35
N ASN A 4 22.85 -47.00 22.03
CA ASN A 4 22.41 -46.67 20.68
C ASN A 4 22.57 -45.14 20.54
N HIS A 5 23.52 -44.66 19.75
CA HIS A 5 23.65 -43.22 19.47
C HIS A 5 22.93 -42.92 18.15
N PRO A 6 21.72 -42.32 18.17
CA PRO A 6 21.11 -41.85 16.94
C PRO A 6 22.03 -40.79 16.29
N PRO A 7 22.10 -40.70 14.95
CA PRO A 7 22.90 -39.69 14.28
C PRO A 7 22.49 -38.30 14.78
N LYS A 8 23.47 -37.54 15.30
CA LYS A 8 23.25 -36.18 15.80
C LYS A 8 23.04 -35.26 14.61
N HIS A 9 21.79 -35.05 14.23
CA HIS A 9 21.42 -34.00 13.28
C HIS A 9 21.20 -32.70 14.06
N SER A 10 21.99 -31.66 13.75
CA SER A 10 21.80 -30.32 14.28
C SER A 10 21.10 -29.45 13.24
N LEU A 11 19.85 -29.08 13.50
CA LEU A 11 19.13 -28.11 12.68
C LEU A 11 19.09 -26.77 13.42
N ARG A 12 19.72 -25.75 12.83
CA ARG A 12 19.63 -24.37 13.32
C ARG A 12 18.67 -23.62 12.40
N VAL A 13 17.50 -23.26 12.92
CA VAL A 13 16.51 -22.46 12.19
C VAL A 13 16.51 -21.05 12.75
N VAL A 14 16.59 -20.07 11.86
CA VAL A 14 16.32 -18.66 12.19
C VAL A 14 14.98 -18.33 11.54
N ILE A 15 13.96 -18.16 12.38
CA ILE A 15 12.62 -17.78 11.96
C ILE A 15 12.50 -16.28 12.15
N LYS A 16 12.11 -15.58 11.10
CA LYS A 16 11.75 -14.16 11.16
C LYS A 16 10.27 -14.03 10.88
N GLU A 17 9.62 -13.09 11.54
CA GLU A 17 8.23 -12.76 11.30
C GLU A 17 8.08 -12.14 9.90
N PHE A 18 7.04 -12.56 9.19
CA PHE A 18 6.73 -12.05 7.86
C PHE A 18 6.15 -10.63 8.01
N HIS A 19 6.91 -9.61 7.60
CA HIS A 19 6.43 -8.23 7.54
C HIS A 19 5.91 -7.93 6.13
N MET A 20 4.62 -8.19 5.94
CA MET A 20 3.85 -7.57 4.89
C MET A 20 3.85 -6.04 5.08
N PRO A 21 3.95 -5.22 4.03
CA PRO A 21 3.99 -3.78 4.23
C PRO A 21 2.72 -3.35 4.98
N PRO A 22 2.83 -2.58 6.09
CA PRO A 22 1.68 -1.95 6.69
C PRO A 22 1.25 -0.87 5.70
N ILE A 23 0.45 -1.23 4.70
CA ILE A 23 -0.11 -0.26 3.76
C ILE A 23 -1.06 0.60 4.57
N ARG A 24 -0.57 1.77 4.99
CA ARG A 24 -1.21 2.62 5.99
C ARG A 24 -2.27 3.51 5.38
N ASP A 25 -2.03 4.10 4.23
CA ASP A 25 -2.98 5.04 3.64
C ASP A 25 -3.30 4.69 2.20
N GLY A 26 -2.30 4.30 1.42
CA GLY A 26 -2.53 3.82 0.07
C GLY A 26 -1.29 3.31 -0.63
N VAL A 27 -1.47 3.00 -1.90
CA VAL A 27 -0.44 2.64 -2.86
C VAL A 27 -0.77 3.27 -4.21
N ILE A 28 0.27 3.68 -4.94
CA ILE A 28 0.21 4.06 -6.35
C ILE A 28 0.89 2.95 -7.15
N LEU A 29 0.19 2.43 -8.15
CA LEU A 29 0.69 1.40 -9.06
C LEU A 29 1.05 2.03 -10.39
N GLY A 30 2.29 1.80 -10.81
CA GLY A 30 2.72 2.14 -12.15
C GLY A 30 2.05 1.24 -13.21
N ARG A 31 1.96 1.74 -14.43
CA ARG A 31 1.32 1.07 -15.57
C ARG A 31 1.95 -0.28 -15.93
N GLU A 32 3.24 -0.41 -15.69
CA GLU A 32 4.05 -1.61 -15.91
C GLU A 32 4.44 -2.31 -14.60
N SER A 33 3.73 -2.00 -13.50
CA SER A 33 3.95 -2.62 -12.19
C SER A 33 3.98 -4.15 -12.29
N PRO A 34 4.91 -4.83 -11.59
CA PRO A 34 5.05 -6.29 -11.63
C PRO A 34 3.82 -7.04 -11.10
N ILE A 35 2.91 -6.32 -10.43
CA ILE A 35 1.63 -6.84 -9.96
C ILE A 35 0.53 -5.85 -10.35
N GLY A 36 -0.50 -6.36 -11.04
CA GLY A 36 -1.66 -5.55 -11.43
C GLY A 36 -2.58 -5.25 -10.24
N CYS A 37 -3.42 -4.21 -10.40
CA CYS A 37 -4.34 -3.73 -9.37
C CYS A 37 -5.20 -4.82 -8.75
N GLU A 38 -5.81 -5.70 -9.55
CA GLU A 38 -6.69 -6.76 -9.04
C GLU A 38 -5.96 -7.77 -8.14
N ALA A 39 -4.73 -8.14 -8.50
CA ALA A 39 -3.92 -9.03 -7.67
C ALA A 39 -3.50 -8.35 -6.37
N PHE A 40 -3.12 -7.07 -6.44
CA PHE A 40 -2.74 -6.28 -5.28
C PHE A 40 -3.93 -6.03 -4.34
N ARG A 41 -5.10 -5.76 -4.89
CA ARG A 41 -6.35 -5.56 -4.14
C ARG A 41 -6.79 -6.82 -3.41
N ARG A 42 -6.72 -7.98 -4.07
CA ARG A 42 -6.96 -9.28 -3.40
C ARG A 42 -5.98 -9.53 -2.28
N ALA A 43 -4.70 -9.20 -2.47
CA ALA A 43 -3.72 -9.27 -1.40
C ALA A 43 -4.14 -8.36 -0.24
N LEU A 44 -4.44 -7.08 -0.49
CA LEU A 44 -4.92 -6.14 0.53
C LEU A 44 -6.17 -6.63 1.27
N GLU A 45 -7.14 -7.20 0.56
CA GLU A 45 -8.38 -7.73 1.15
C GLU A 45 -8.14 -8.90 2.12
N LEU A 46 -7.13 -9.74 1.88
CA LEU A 46 -6.74 -10.82 2.79
C LEU A 46 -6.02 -10.32 4.04
N LEU A 47 -5.51 -9.10 3.98
CA LEU A 47 -4.47 -8.61 4.86
C LEU A 47 -4.94 -7.44 5.73
N VAL A 48 -6.03 -6.79 5.34
CA VAL A 48 -6.53 -5.57 5.99
C VAL A 48 -8.06 -5.56 6.01
N VAL A 49 -8.65 -5.27 7.17
CA VAL A 49 -10.11 -5.26 7.35
C VAL A 49 -10.76 -4.01 6.74
N THR A 50 -10.03 -2.90 6.68
CA THR A 50 -10.58 -1.63 6.20
C THR A 50 -10.66 -1.59 4.67
N PRO A 51 -11.76 -1.08 4.10
CA PRO A 51 -11.92 -1.01 2.65
C PRO A 51 -10.97 0.02 2.04
N PHE A 52 -10.36 -0.39 0.93
CA PHE A 52 -9.68 0.49 0.00
C PHE A 52 -10.62 0.88 -1.14
N GLU A 53 -10.43 2.08 -1.64
CA GLU A 53 -11.01 2.62 -2.84
C GLU A 53 -9.99 2.51 -3.96
N HIS A 54 -10.47 2.09 -5.13
CA HIS A 54 -9.69 2.03 -6.35
C HIS A 54 -10.02 3.24 -7.22
N ILE A 55 -8.97 3.90 -7.69
CA ILE A 55 -9.04 4.98 -8.66
C ILE A 55 -8.19 4.51 -9.85
N GLU A 56 -8.84 4.11 -10.93
CA GLU A 56 -8.18 3.84 -12.21
C GLU A 56 -7.88 5.18 -12.90
N LEU A 57 -6.70 5.28 -13.48
CA LEU A 57 -6.21 6.47 -14.17
C LEU A 57 -5.91 6.15 -15.63
N GLU A 58 -6.20 7.09 -16.52
CA GLU A 58 -5.75 7.10 -17.91
C GLU A 58 -4.46 7.92 -18.02
N ASP A 59 -3.32 7.30 -17.71
CA ASP A 59 -2.00 7.93 -17.72
C ASP A 59 -0.90 6.94 -18.14
N GLU A 60 0.14 7.44 -18.81
CA GLU A 60 1.20 6.62 -19.38
C GLU A 60 2.14 5.98 -18.33
N VAL A 61 2.27 6.60 -17.16
CA VAL A 61 3.13 6.14 -16.07
C VAL A 61 2.32 5.49 -14.97
N VAL A 62 1.20 6.11 -14.57
CA VAL A 62 0.39 5.66 -13.44
C VAL A 62 -0.85 4.93 -13.95
N ALA A 63 -1.13 3.74 -13.43
CA ALA A 63 -2.35 3.01 -13.74
C ALA A 63 -3.41 3.18 -12.67
N ASP A 64 -3.03 3.00 -11.41
CA ASP A 64 -4.02 2.86 -10.34
C ASP A 64 -3.56 3.52 -9.04
N ILE A 65 -4.53 4.08 -8.31
CA ILE A 65 -4.36 4.46 -6.92
C ILE A 65 -5.29 3.58 -6.09
N LEU A 66 -4.71 2.91 -5.09
CA LEU A 66 -5.44 2.20 -4.05
C LEU A 66 -5.30 3.01 -2.76
N VAL A 67 -6.40 3.56 -2.23
CA VAL A 67 -6.36 4.44 -1.05
C VAL A 67 -7.43 4.05 -0.06
N ARG A 68 -7.20 4.15 1.25
CA ARG A 68 -8.25 3.87 2.23
C ARG A 68 -9.44 4.79 2.02
N ARG A 69 -10.65 4.21 2.03
CA ARG A 69 -11.91 4.96 1.90
C ARG A 69 -12.05 6.11 2.91
N ALA A 70 -11.47 5.96 4.10
CA ALA A 70 -11.53 6.97 5.15
C ALA A 70 -10.81 8.28 4.77
N ILE A 71 -9.73 8.21 3.99
CA ILE A 71 -8.99 9.39 3.51
C ILE A 71 -9.86 10.21 2.56
N LEU A 72 -10.63 9.53 1.71
CA LEU A 72 -11.53 10.17 0.76
C LEU A 72 -12.71 10.93 1.41
N ARG A 73 -12.89 10.79 2.73
CA ARG A 73 -13.85 11.62 3.50
C ARG A 73 -13.33 13.02 3.80
N ARG A 74 -12.02 13.23 3.76
CA ARG A 74 -11.34 14.50 4.08
C ARG A 74 -10.69 15.12 2.85
N LEU A 75 -10.25 14.28 1.92
CA LEU A 75 -9.59 14.66 0.67
C LEU A 75 -10.42 14.16 -0.50
N SER A 76 -10.82 15.02 -1.44
CA SER A 76 -11.62 14.54 -2.57
C SER A 76 -10.81 13.62 -3.48
N ARG A 77 -11.50 12.72 -4.19
CA ARG A 77 -10.90 11.85 -5.21
C ARG A 77 -10.11 12.67 -6.23
N ASP A 78 -10.70 13.73 -6.75
CA ASP A 78 -10.08 14.58 -7.78
C ASP A 78 -8.84 15.30 -7.27
N CYS A 79 -8.86 15.77 -6.01
CA CYS A 79 -7.71 16.43 -5.39
C CYS A 79 -6.54 15.44 -5.23
N LEU A 80 -6.83 14.21 -4.78
CA LEU A 80 -5.82 13.16 -4.69
C LEU A 80 -5.26 12.80 -6.07
N THR A 81 -6.14 12.60 -7.07
CA THR A 81 -5.73 12.29 -8.45
C THR A 81 -4.83 13.38 -9.02
N ALA A 82 -5.23 14.65 -8.93
CA ALA A 82 -4.44 15.77 -9.40
C ALA A 82 -3.08 15.83 -8.69
N PHE A 83 -3.07 15.67 -7.36
CA PHE A 83 -1.82 15.63 -6.59
C PHE A 83 -0.88 14.50 -7.05
N VAL A 84 -1.40 13.30 -7.29
CA VAL A 84 -0.60 12.18 -7.79
C VAL A 84 -0.03 12.48 -9.17
N LEU A 85 -0.86 12.94 -10.12
CA LEU A 85 -0.43 13.21 -11.49
C LEU A 85 0.53 14.40 -11.60
N ASP A 86 0.33 15.45 -10.81
CA ASP A 86 1.13 16.67 -10.90
C ASP A 86 2.42 16.59 -10.09
N ARG A 87 2.41 15.88 -8.95
CA ARG A 87 3.50 15.93 -7.96
C ARG A 87 4.25 14.62 -7.80
N ILE A 88 3.59 13.47 -7.97
CA ILE A 88 4.20 12.16 -7.73
C ILE A 88 4.66 11.53 -9.04
N LYS A 89 3.82 11.53 -10.09
CA LYS A 89 4.15 10.95 -11.40
C LYS A 89 5.52 11.38 -11.93
N PRO A 90 5.94 12.67 -11.88
CA PRO A 90 7.26 13.07 -12.40
C PRO A 90 8.46 12.45 -11.67
N LEU A 91 8.23 11.85 -10.50
CA LEU A 91 9.22 11.21 -9.63
C LEU A 91 9.13 9.67 -9.66
N MET A 92 8.27 9.11 -10.51
CA MET A 92 7.91 7.70 -10.53
C MET A 92 8.17 7.10 -11.92
N GLY A 93 8.71 5.88 -11.96
CA GLY A 93 8.77 5.04 -13.15
C GLY A 93 7.51 4.18 -13.35
N PRO A 94 7.16 3.81 -14.59
CA PRO A 94 5.96 3.01 -14.87
C PRO A 94 5.99 1.60 -14.25
N GLU A 95 7.14 1.05 -13.91
CA GLU A 95 7.32 -0.25 -13.28
C GLU A 95 7.20 -0.23 -11.74
N GLU A 96 7.15 0.97 -11.15
CA GLU A 96 7.25 1.14 -9.71
C GLU A 96 5.91 0.96 -8.99
N ILE A 97 6.01 0.68 -7.68
CA ILE A 97 4.90 0.68 -6.75
C ILE A 97 5.30 1.56 -5.58
N LEU A 98 4.57 2.66 -5.40
CA LEU A 98 4.86 3.62 -4.33
C LEU A 98 3.87 3.45 -3.19
N HIS A 99 4.39 3.43 -1.96
CA HIS A 99 3.56 3.52 -0.77
C HIS A 99 3.16 4.98 -0.52
N LEU A 100 1.88 5.18 -0.20
CA LEU A 100 1.36 6.45 0.28
C LEU A 100 1.19 6.39 1.79
N ASP A 101 1.76 7.38 2.45
CA ASP A 101 1.52 7.76 3.84
C ASP A 101 0.99 9.20 3.81
N LEU A 102 -0.28 9.39 4.17
CA LEU A 102 -1.02 10.63 3.97
C LEU A 102 -1.48 11.19 5.31
N HIS A 103 -0.90 12.32 5.71
CA HIS A 103 -1.34 13.06 6.88
C HIS A 103 -2.32 14.17 6.48
N ALA A 104 -3.62 13.96 6.73
CA ALA A 104 -4.66 14.95 6.46
C ALA A 104 -5.19 15.53 7.78
N GLU A 105 -4.82 16.78 8.07
CA GLU A 105 -5.32 17.58 9.18
C GLU A 105 -6.46 18.49 8.71
N LEU A 106 -7.54 18.56 9.50
CA LEU A 106 -8.66 19.46 9.25
C LEU A 106 -8.68 20.51 10.36
N LEU A 107 -8.46 21.77 10.01
CA LEU A 107 -8.63 22.90 10.90
C LEU A 107 -10.02 23.49 10.66
N ILE A 108 -10.84 23.53 11.70
CA ILE A 108 -12.14 24.19 11.69
C ILE A 108 -12.02 25.40 12.61
N GLU A 109 -12.21 26.59 12.07
CA GLU A 109 -12.29 27.85 12.82
C GLU A 109 -13.72 28.36 12.73
N GLU A 110 -14.36 28.58 13.89
CA GLU A 110 -15.66 29.25 13.99
C GLU A 110 -15.45 30.62 14.63
N GLU A 111 -15.80 31.69 13.91
CA GLU A 111 -15.93 33.02 14.51
C GLU A 111 -17.33 33.15 15.12
N THR A 112 -17.40 33.14 16.45
CA THR A 112 -18.63 33.47 17.17
C THR A 112 -18.77 35.00 17.23
N LEU A 113 -19.86 35.52 16.65
CA LEU A 113 -20.28 36.93 16.78
C LEU A 113 -20.71 37.26 18.22
#